data_AF-A0A2V8B3S4-F1
#
_entry.id   AF-A0A2V8B3S4-F1
#
_cell.length_a   1.000
_cell.length_b   1.000
_cell.length_c   1.000
_cell.angle_alpha   90.00
_cell.angle_beta   90.00
_cell.angle_gamma   90.00
#
_symmetry.space_group_name_H-M   'P 1'
#
loop_
_entity.id
_entity.type
_entity.pdbx_description
1 polymer ?
#
loop_
_entity_poly.entity_id
_entity_poly.type
_entity_poly.pdbx_seq_one_letter_code
_entity_poly.pdbx_strand_id
1 'polypeptide(L)'
;MRCFSPAAEPRCAPRPPCSVSSCQRCSTTNRPMPGQAEAIVAEGLSKVYRLYQRPTYKLLDVVGLCPEGARYYTEHVALRDIDLRIGCGEKVAIIGRNGAGKSTLLKLITGIIRPTCGSVTTVGRISNLLQLGTGFHPEFTGRQNVYASLAHQGITGADADRLFEEVVTFAEIEEYVDQPMKTYSTGMCSRLMFSSVIVLRPDILAVDEVLGVGDAYFSHKSFERMRALCTEEGTTLLLVTHDIYSAMHLCDRFIWIDSGAVRFDGDGKAAVAMYETSIKEQEEHRLRQENAARIAQASEAVHIHVVVRTRTGFAPDSPIGLESIELIGRRGSTALAVADGAPGWHLVPEGNLAPRQTIAGRDCRTIATHGSIYHKAEWLVSTRGLGELTGARIRWRYEGADTVDFRAFTQRRCLLIAGELPAGPGWQEQMLTVSSGAPSALEPMKQTDYGTGLVRIHQVQFLDASGQHVVQVRHGESLTVRVHCEATAVVPGNAVTFVVGFARQGSPYAAHVYEPALQVPDARKFVVDATINPVRLGSGHWLVTLGIGQRNMFARDVVRYFTIDDGWYHYVGARLQIQVLSASHLDEAGCFMVHPARIALIDA
;
A
#
# COMPACT_ATOMS: atom_id res chain seq x y z
N MET A 1 7.96 13.80 -38.29
CA MET A 1 8.68 13.61 -39.58
C MET A 1 10.15 13.32 -39.31
N ARG A 2 10.53 12.05 -39.41
CA ARG A 2 11.78 11.49 -39.95
C ARG A 2 11.60 9.98 -39.86
N CYS A 3 11.25 9.40 -41.00
CA CYS A 3 10.92 8.00 -41.18
C CYS A 3 12.18 7.14 -40.96
N PHE A 4 12.11 6.16 -40.07
CA PHE A 4 13.03 5.02 -40.11
C PHE A 4 12.46 4.01 -41.12
N SER A 5 13.22 3.77 -42.20
CA SER A 5 12.96 2.73 -43.18
C SER A 5 12.98 1.33 -42.55
N PRO A 6 12.23 0.36 -43.11
CA PRO A 6 12.26 -1.02 -42.65
C PRO A 6 13.53 -1.70 -43.17
N ALA A 7 14.50 -1.94 -42.29
CA ALA A 7 15.66 -2.77 -42.60
C ALA A 7 15.29 -4.26 -42.45
N ALA A 8 15.87 -5.06 -43.35
CA ALA A 8 15.56 -6.45 -43.63
C ALA A 8 15.67 -7.41 -42.44
N GLU A 9 14.84 -8.46 -42.47
CA GLU A 9 14.84 -9.61 -41.59
C GLU A 9 16.22 -10.32 -41.55
N PRO A 10 16.72 -10.75 -40.38
CA PRO A 10 17.74 -11.77 -40.33
C PRO A 10 17.10 -13.15 -40.55
N ARG A 11 17.15 -13.64 -41.79
CA ARG A 11 16.84 -15.04 -42.11
C ARG A 11 17.88 -15.95 -41.46
N CYS A 12 17.45 -16.76 -40.49
CA CYS A 12 18.26 -17.81 -39.89
C CYS A 12 18.46 -18.94 -40.93
N ALA A 13 19.70 -19.26 -41.28
CA ALA A 13 20.01 -20.32 -42.23
C ALA A 13 19.72 -21.71 -41.60
N PRO A 14 19.09 -22.66 -42.33
CA PRO A 14 18.92 -24.01 -41.82
C PRO A 14 20.27 -24.77 -41.87
N ARG A 15 20.70 -25.31 -40.72
CA ARG A 15 21.79 -26.30 -40.65
C ARG A 15 21.21 -27.73 -40.75
N PRO A 16 21.97 -28.70 -41.30
CA PRO A 16 21.43 -30.00 -41.71
C PRO A 16 21.02 -30.86 -40.50
N PRO A 17 20.16 -31.87 -40.70
CA PRO A 17 19.71 -32.73 -39.61
C PRO A 17 20.88 -33.56 -39.06
N CYS A 18 21.17 -33.41 -37.77
CA CYS A 18 22.06 -34.33 -37.07
C CYS A 18 21.43 -35.72 -37.02
N SER A 19 22.18 -36.70 -37.53
CA SER A 19 21.84 -38.11 -37.59
C SER A 19 21.58 -38.71 -36.21
N VAL A 20 20.45 -39.41 -36.10
CA VAL A 20 20.13 -40.28 -34.97
C VAL A 20 21.04 -41.51 -35.04
N SER A 21 22.00 -41.62 -34.12
CA SER A 21 22.72 -42.87 -33.89
C SER A 21 22.90 -43.12 -32.38
N SER A 22 22.12 -44.09 -31.89
CA SER A 22 22.44 -45.03 -30.81
C SER A 22 23.21 -44.51 -29.59
N CYS A 23 22.52 -44.34 -28.47
CA CYS A 23 23.13 -44.60 -27.16
C CYS A 23 22.17 -45.46 -26.33
N GLN A 24 22.38 -46.77 -26.41
CA GLN A 24 21.79 -47.76 -25.52
C GLN A 24 22.46 -47.66 -24.14
N ARG A 25 21.64 -47.77 -23.09
CA ARG A 25 21.97 -48.17 -21.71
C ARG A 25 23.13 -47.43 -21.02
N CYS A 26 22.79 -46.53 -20.11
CA CYS A 26 23.58 -46.34 -18.90
C CYS A 26 22.65 -46.19 -17.70
N SER A 27 22.30 -47.34 -17.11
CA SER A 27 21.70 -47.47 -15.79
C SER A 27 22.83 -47.52 -14.76
N THR A 28 23.21 -46.38 -14.19
CA THR A 28 23.92 -46.30 -12.90
C THR A 28 23.84 -44.87 -12.39
N THR A 29 23.39 -44.75 -11.14
CA THR A 29 23.41 -43.55 -10.30
C THR A 29 24.79 -42.90 -10.29
N ASN A 30 24.93 -41.76 -10.96
CA ASN A 30 26.11 -40.90 -10.82
C ASN A 30 25.62 -39.50 -10.43
N ARG A 31 25.52 -39.25 -9.13
CA ARG A 31 25.35 -37.89 -8.59
C ARG A 31 26.65 -37.13 -8.90
N PRO A 32 26.62 -36.02 -9.66
CA PRO A 32 27.81 -35.21 -9.84
C PRO A 32 28.23 -34.58 -8.49
N MET A 33 29.54 -34.54 -8.23
CA MET A 33 30.09 -33.94 -7.01
C MET A 33 29.81 -32.42 -6.95
N PRO A 34 29.72 -31.82 -5.75
CA PRO A 34 29.45 -30.39 -5.61
C PRO A 34 30.68 -29.59 -6.00
N GLY A 35 30.57 -28.72 -7.02
CA GLY A 35 31.60 -27.75 -7.36
C GLY A 35 31.58 -27.19 -8.78
N GLN A 36 31.09 -27.91 -9.80
CA GLN A 36 31.14 -27.44 -11.20
C GLN A 36 30.02 -27.94 -12.13
N ALA A 37 29.04 -28.70 -11.65
CA ALA A 37 27.93 -29.14 -12.49
C ALA A 37 26.83 -28.05 -12.55
N GLU A 38 26.59 -27.52 -13.75
CA GLU A 38 25.48 -26.61 -14.03
C GLU A 38 24.17 -27.42 -14.12
N ALA A 39 23.18 -27.09 -13.28
CA ALA A 39 21.87 -27.72 -13.29
C ALA A 39 20.97 -27.15 -14.40
N ILE A 40 21.08 -25.84 -14.65
CA ILE A 40 20.31 -25.14 -15.69
C ILE A 40 21.26 -24.24 -16.45
N VAL A 41 21.25 -24.37 -17.78
CA VAL A 41 22.00 -23.51 -18.71
C VAL A 41 21.05 -23.01 -19.78
N ALA A 42 20.84 -21.69 -19.82
CA ALA A 42 20.12 -21.00 -20.88
C ALA A 42 21.09 -20.09 -21.63
N GLU A 43 21.08 -20.19 -22.96
CA GLU A 43 21.97 -19.42 -23.86
C GLU A 43 21.14 -18.72 -24.93
N GLY A 44 21.24 -17.39 -24.98
CA GLY A 44 20.52 -16.52 -25.92
C GLY A 44 19.00 -16.70 -25.90
N LEU A 45 18.44 -17.05 -24.75
CA LEU A 45 17.06 -17.54 -24.66
C LEU A 45 16.06 -16.40 -24.90
N SER A 46 15.29 -16.53 -25.98
CA SER A 46 14.29 -15.53 -26.37
C SER A 46 12.93 -16.18 -26.60
N LYS A 47 11.86 -15.46 -26.20
CA LYS A 47 10.49 -15.89 -26.43
C LYS A 47 9.64 -14.75 -26.96
N VAL A 48 9.06 -14.97 -28.14
CA VAL A 48 8.13 -14.05 -28.80
C VAL A 48 6.77 -14.74 -28.95
N TYR A 49 5.71 -14.06 -28.51
CA TYR A 49 4.33 -14.47 -28.72
C TYR A 49 3.71 -13.64 -29.84
N ARG A 50 3.04 -14.31 -30.78
CA ARG A 50 2.20 -13.66 -31.79
C ARG A 50 0.79 -13.46 -31.23
N LEU A 51 0.40 -12.20 -31.04
CA LEU A 51 -0.92 -11.80 -30.56
C LEU A 51 -1.82 -11.50 -31.75
N TYR A 52 -2.75 -12.42 -32.04
CA TYR A 52 -3.72 -12.26 -33.12
C TYR A 52 -4.94 -11.49 -32.64
N GLN A 53 -5.40 -10.52 -33.44
CA GLN A 53 -6.63 -9.78 -33.12
C GLN A 53 -7.90 -10.62 -33.26
N ARG A 54 -7.87 -11.65 -34.12
CA ARG A 54 -8.99 -12.56 -34.36
C ARG A 54 -8.51 -14.02 -34.44
N PRO A 55 -9.26 -15.00 -33.92
CA PRO A 55 -8.91 -16.42 -34.04
C PRO A 55 -8.77 -16.91 -35.48
N THR A 56 -9.55 -16.34 -36.41
CA THR A 56 -9.48 -16.66 -37.85
C THR A 56 -8.14 -16.30 -38.47
N TYR A 57 -7.49 -15.22 -38.01
CA TYR A 57 -6.16 -14.82 -38.48
C TYR A 57 -5.07 -15.80 -38.02
N LYS A 58 -5.23 -16.39 -36.84
CA LYS A 58 -4.34 -17.47 -36.38
C LYS A 58 -4.48 -18.70 -37.27
N LEU A 59 -5.70 -19.05 -37.68
CA LEU A 59 -5.92 -20.16 -38.61
C LEU A 59 -5.24 -19.86 -39.94
N LEU A 60 -5.52 -18.72 -40.56
CA LEU A 60 -4.92 -18.29 -41.83
C LEU A 60 -3.39 -18.26 -41.81
N ASP A 61 -2.77 -17.82 -40.70
CA ASP A 61 -1.31 -17.81 -40.52
C ASP A 61 -0.74 -19.24 -40.49
N VAL A 62 -1.43 -20.16 -39.81
CA VAL A 62 -1.03 -21.57 -39.75
C VAL A 62 -1.18 -22.26 -41.12
N VAL A 63 -2.21 -21.93 -41.91
CA VAL A 63 -2.41 -22.50 -43.25
C VAL A 63 -1.64 -21.76 -44.36
N GLY A 64 -0.89 -20.70 -44.04
CA GLY A 64 -0.11 -19.94 -45.01
C GLY A 64 -0.95 -19.12 -46.00
N LEU A 65 -2.21 -18.82 -45.66
CA LEU A 65 -3.16 -18.09 -46.49
C LEU A 65 -3.27 -16.60 -46.13
N CYS A 66 -2.25 -16.03 -45.47
CA CYS A 66 -2.19 -14.62 -45.11
C CYS A 66 -1.71 -13.75 -46.29
N PRO A 67 -2.53 -12.83 -46.83
CA PRO A 67 -2.10 -11.83 -47.79
C PRO A 67 -0.86 -11.03 -47.35
N GLU A 68 0.14 -10.90 -48.24
CA GLU A 68 1.31 -10.07 -47.97
C GLU A 68 0.91 -8.61 -47.69
N GLY A 69 1.33 -8.08 -46.52
CA GLY A 69 1.18 -6.66 -46.18
C GLY A 69 0.14 -6.31 -45.10
N ALA A 70 -0.72 -7.25 -44.68
CA ALA A 70 -1.66 -7.01 -43.58
C ALA A 70 -1.07 -7.43 -42.22
N ARG A 71 -1.17 -6.54 -41.21
CA ARG A 71 -0.74 -6.82 -39.83
C ARG A 71 -1.78 -7.69 -39.11
N TYR A 72 -1.72 -9.00 -39.35
CA TYR A 72 -2.63 -9.99 -38.74
C TYR A 72 -2.36 -10.28 -37.26
N TYR A 73 -1.11 -10.04 -36.83
CA TYR A 73 -0.67 -10.21 -35.45
C TYR A 73 0.26 -9.08 -35.01
N THR A 74 0.34 -8.88 -33.70
CA THR A 74 1.39 -8.07 -33.06
C THR A 74 2.34 -9.00 -32.33
N GLU A 75 3.64 -8.76 -32.46
CA GLU A 75 4.64 -9.53 -31.72
C GLU A 75 4.83 -8.95 -30.32
N HIS A 76 4.72 -9.81 -29.32
CA HIS A 76 5.03 -9.49 -27.94
C HIS A 76 6.26 -10.29 -27.51
N VAL A 77 7.38 -9.59 -27.34
CA VAL A 77 8.63 -10.17 -26.86
C VAL A 77 8.53 -10.32 -25.34
N ALA A 78 8.32 -11.56 -24.88
CA ALA A 78 8.22 -11.88 -23.46
C ALA A 78 9.59 -12.05 -22.79
N LEU A 79 10.57 -12.56 -23.53
CA LEU A 79 11.98 -12.66 -23.12
C LEU A 79 12.88 -12.36 -24.31
N ARG A 80 14.00 -11.69 -24.02
CA ARG A 80 15.00 -11.28 -25.01
C ARG A 80 16.38 -11.62 -24.48
N ASP A 81 17.05 -12.52 -25.20
CA ASP A 81 18.47 -12.80 -25.09
C ASP A 81 18.93 -13.05 -23.64
N ILE A 82 18.25 -13.98 -22.96
CA ILE A 82 18.56 -14.34 -21.58
C ILE A 82 19.67 -15.39 -21.58
N ASP A 83 20.83 -15.02 -21.04
CA ASP A 83 21.88 -15.95 -20.64
C ASP A 83 21.80 -16.21 -19.14
N LEU A 84 21.72 -17.48 -18.75
CA LEU A 84 21.56 -17.87 -17.35
C LEU A 84 22.23 -19.21 -17.07
N ARG A 85 23.03 -19.25 -16.00
CA ARG A 85 23.68 -20.46 -15.48
C ARG A 85 23.38 -20.61 -13.99
N ILE A 86 22.78 -21.73 -13.62
CA ILE A 86 22.44 -22.09 -12.24
C ILE A 86 23.14 -23.42 -11.91
N GLY A 87 23.91 -23.44 -10.84
CA GLY A 87 24.62 -24.62 -10.35
C GLY A 87 23.71 -25.59 -9.59
N CYS A 88 24.11 -26.86 -9.50
CA CYS A 88 23.42 -27.83 -8.67
C CYS A 88 23.40 -27.40 -7.18
N GLY A 89 22.23 -27.50 -6.55
CA GLY A 89 22.02 -27.12 -5.14
C GLY A 89 21.94 -25.62 -4.89
N GLU A 90 22.04 -24.80 -5.94
CA GLU A 90 21.88 -23.35 -5.84
C GLU A 90 20.41 -22.98 -5.59
N LYS A 91 20.17 -22.00 -4.73
CA LYS A 91 18.82 -21.49 -4.42
C LYS A 91 18.69 -20.07 -4.98
N VAL A 92 17.93 -19.95 -6.05
CA VAL A 92 17.84 -18.76 -6.88
C VAL A 92 16.42 -18.22 -6.89
N ALA A 93 16.26 -16.94 -6.55
CA ALA A 93 15.01 -16.23 -6.66
C ALA A 93 14.96 -15.42 -7.96
N ILE A 94 13.92 -15.59 -8.77
CA ILE A 94 13.61 -14.75 -9.92
C ILE A 94 12.56 -13.72 -9.48
N ILE A 95 12.98 -12.46 -9.44
CA ILE A 95 12.13 -11.32 -9.05
C ILE A 95 11.89 -10.38 -10.23
N GLY A 96 10.84 -9.55 -10.12
CA GLY A 96 10.45 -8.63 -11.18
C GLY A 96 8.96 -8.32 -11.15
N ARG A 97 8.53 -7.31 -11.91
CA ARG A 97 7.13 -6.91 -11.99
C ARG A 97 6.26 -7.96 -12.67
N ASN A 98 4.94 -7.84 -12.50
CA ASN A 98 3.99 -8.61 -13.30
C ASN A 98 4.16 -8.24 -14.77
N GLY A 99 4.20 -9.26 -15.64
CA GLY A 99 4.49 -9.07 -17.07
C GLY A 99 5.98 -8.93 -17.43
N ALA A 100 6.91 -9.00 -16.47
CA ALA A 100 8.35 -8.91 -16.78
C ALA A 100 8.93 -10.13 -17.52
N GLY A 101 8.19 -11.26 -17.58
CA GLY A 101 8.62 -12.49 -18.25
C GLY A 101 8.96 -13.66 -17.34
N LYS A 102 8.88 -13.51 -16.00
CA LYS A 102 9.28 -14.54 -15.01
C LYS A 102 8.64 -15.92 -15.23
N SER A 103 7.31 -16.00 -15.26
CA SER A 103 6.62 -17.28 -15.50
C SER A 103 6.85 -17.81 -16.92
N THR A 104 7.22 -16.95 -17.90
CA THR A 104 7.64 -17.41 -19.23
C THR A 104 9.02 -18.07 -19.16
N LEU A 105 9.95 -17.48 -18.40
CA LEU A 105 11.28 -18.06 -18.17
C LEU A 105 11.16 -19.40 -17.45
N LEU A 106 10.36 -19.46 -16.39
CA LEU A 106 10.12 -20.69 -15.64
C LEU A 106 9.51 -21.80 -16.53
N LYS A 107 8.56 -21.47 -17.41
CA LYS A 107 7.97 -22.43 -18.37
C LYS A 107 8.97 -22.91 -19.43
N LEU A 108 9.95 -22.08 -19.81
CA LEU A 108 11.02 -22.50 -20.72
C LEU A 108 11.99 -23.45 -20.02
N ILE A 109 12.45 -23.09 -18.82
CA ILE A 109 13.36 -23.91 -18.01
C ILE A 109 12.73 -25.27 -17.70
N THR A 110 11.44 -25.30 -17.35
CA THR A 110 10.71 -26.53 -17.05
C THR A 110 10.28 -27.32 -18.29
N GLY A 111 10.59 -26.82 -19.51
CA GLY A 111 10.27 -27.51 -20.76
C GLY A 111 8.79 -27.51 -21.17
N ILE A 112 7.91 -26.78 -20.46
CA ILE A 112 6.49 -26.67 -20.79
C ILE A 112 6.28 -26.00 -22.15
N ILE A 113 7.11 -25.00 -22.47
CA ILE A 113 7.08 -24.30 -23.76
C ILE A 113 8.47 -24.32 -24.39
N ARG A 114 8.50 -24.25 -25.73
CA ARG A 114 9.75 -24.14 -26.50
C ARG A 114 10.18 -22.68 -26.68
N PRO A 115 11.49 -22.39 -26.69
CA PRO A 115 12.00 -21.06 -27.03
C PRO A 115 11.69 -20.68 -28.48
N THR A 116 11.69 -19.38 -28.76
CA THR A 116 11.66 -18.87 -30.14
C THR A 116 13.08 -18.87 -30.72
N CYS A 117 14.07 -18.43 -29.93
CA CYS A 117 15.49 -18.49 -30.23
C CYS A 117 16.28 -18.90 -28.99
N GLY A 118 17.50 -19.39 -29.19
CA GLY A 118 18.37 -19.88 -28.12
C GLY A 118 18.02 -21.31 -27.67
N SER A 119 18.69 -21.75 -26.61
CA SER A 119 18.51 -23.09 -26.03
C SER A 119 18.48 -23.06 -24.52
N VAL A 120 17.81 -24.04 -23.93
CA VAL A 120 17.84 -24.31 -22.50
C VAL A 120 18.13 -25.78 -22.29
N THR A 121 19.11 -26.07 -21.45
CA THR A 121 19.53 -27.42 -21.08
C THR A 121 19.40 -27.56 -19.57
N THR A 122 18.81 -28.65 -19.12
CA THR A 122 18.59 -28.92 -17.70
C THR A 122 19.09 -30.33 -17.37
N VAL A 123 19.84 -30.46 -16.28
CA VAL A 123 20.40 -31.74 -15.82
C VAL A 123 19.66 -32.18 -14.56
N GLY A 124 19.01 -33.34 -14.64
CA GLY A 124 18.24 -33.92 -13.53
C GLY A 124 16.73 -33.83 -13.71
N ARG A 125 15.99 -34.36 -12.73
CA ARG A 125 14.52 -34.34 -12.68
C ARG A 125 14.04 -33.00 -12.14
N ILE A 126 13.26 -32.29 -12.95
CA ILE A 126 12.60 -31.05 -12.56
C ILE A 126 11.22 -31.38 -12.00
N SER A 127 10.96 -30.95 -10.77
CA SER A 127 9.61 -30.88 -10.22
C SER A 127 9.12 -29.44 -10.29
N ASN A 128 7.90 -29.23 -10.78
CA ASN A 128 7.36 -27.92 -11.07
C ASN A 128 6.01 -27.71 -10.40
N LEU A 129 5.94 -26.81 -9.42
CA LEU A 129 4.70 -26.44 -8.74
C LEU A 129 3.76 -25.56 -9.58
N LEU A 130 4.18 -25.09 -10.77
CA LEU A 130 3.29 -24.42 -11.73
C LEU A 130 2.14 -25.30 -12.23
N GLN A 131 2.32 -26.62 -12.18
CA GLN A 131 1.41 -27.62 -12.70
C GLN A 131 0.67 -28.36 -11.58
N LEU A 132 0.46 -27.70 -10.43
CA LEU A 132 -0.37 -28.25 -9.36
C LEU A 132 -1.72 -28.73 -9.91
N GLY A 133 -2.01 -30.01 -9.72
CA GLY A 133 -3.22 -30.66 -10.21
C GLY A 133 -3.10 -31.34 -11.58
N THR A 134 -1.97 -31.30 -12.28
CA THR A 134 -1.80 -32.13 -13.48
C THR A 134 -1.84 -33.61 -13.13
N GLY A 135 -2.74 -34.36 -13.77
CA GLY A 135 -2.98 -35.77 -13.44
C GLY A 135 -4.09 -36.00 -12.41
N PHE A 136 -4.65 -34.94 -11.82
CA PHE A 136 -5.80 -35.04 -10.92
C PHE A 136 -7.12 -34.98 -11.69
N HIS A 137 -8.09 -35.78 -11.26
CA HIS A 137 -9.43 -35.87 -11.80
C HIS A 137 -10.48 -35.80 -10.68
N PRO A 138 -11.50 -34.92 -10.76
CA PRO A 138 -12.48 -34.73 -9.68
C PRO A 138 -13.28 -35.98 -9.30
N GLU A 139 -13.54 -36.87 -10.26
CA GLU A 139 -14.28 -38.12 -10.04
C GLU A 139 -13.43 -39.23 -9.40
N PHE A 140 -12.11 -39.07 -9.37
CA PHE A 140 -11.21 -40.06 -8.76
C PHE A 140 -11.09 -39.80 -7.25
N THR A 141 -10.83 -40.86 -6.50
CA THR A 141 -10.51 -40.74 -5.06
C THR A 141 -9.17 -40.03 -4.88
N GLY A 142 -8.91 -39.49 -3.69
CA GLY A 142 -7.59 -38.95 -3.33
C GLY A 142 -6.47 -39.95 -3.63
N ARG A 143 -6.68 -41.23 -3.28
CA ARG A 143 -5.76 -42.33 -3.58
C ARG A 143 -5.46 -42.46 -5.07
N GLN A 144 -6.50 -42.60 -5.88
CA GLN A 144 -6.36 -42.76 -7.33
C GLN A 144 -5.63 -41.56 -7.96
N ASN A 145 -5.93 -40.35 -7.49
CA ASN A 145 -5.28 -39.13 -7.94
C ASN A 145 -3.80 -39.05 -7.58
N VAL A 146 -3.41 -39.45 -6.36
CA VAL A 146 -1.99 -39.49 -5.97
C VAL A 146 -1.22 -40.50 -6.82
N TYR A 147 -1.74 -41.71 -7.03
CA TYR A 147 -1.10 -42.68 -7.91
C TYR A 147 -1.00 -42.20 -9.36
N ALA A 148 -2.03 -41.52 -9.88
CA ALA A 148 -2.00 -40.94 -11.22
C ALA A 148 -0.93 -39.83 -11.35
N SER A 149 -0.80 -38.97 -10.34
CA SER A 149 0.23 -37.94 -10.26
C SER A 149 1.65 -38.53 -10.23
N LEU A 150 1.87 -39.54 -9.38
CA LEU A 150 3.17 -40.24 -9.29
C LEU A 150 3.51 -40.97 -10.60
N ALA A 151 2.53 -41.64 -11.21
CA ALA A 151 2.71 -42.31 -12.50
C ALA A 151 3.05 -41.32 -13.63
N HIS A 152 2.44 -40.13 -13.63
CA HIS A 152 2.76 -39.05 -14.57
C HIS A 152 4.23 -38.62 -14.48
N GLN A 153 4.83 -38.72 -13.30
CA GLN A 153 6.23 -38.43 -13.03
C GLN A 153 7.15 -39.65 -13.21
N GLY A 154 6.61 -40.78 -13.68
CA GLY A 154 7.34 -42.01 -13.94
C GLY A 154 7.61 -42.86 -12.69
N ILE A 155 6.84 -42.68 -11.61
CA ILE A 155 6.97 -43.44 -10.36
C ILE A 155 5.83 -44.45 -10.25
N THR A 156 6.17 -45.74 -10.10
CA THR A 156 5.20 -46.85 -10.09
C THR A 156 5.63 -47.97 -9.14
N GLY A 157 4.71 -48.86 -8.77
CA GLY A 157 5.01 -50.04 -7.95
C GLY A 157 5.31 -49.68 -6.48
N ALA A 158 6.22 -50.42 -5.85
CA ALA A 158 6.53 -50.27 -4.43
C ALA A 158 7.00 -48.86 -4.03
N ASP A 159 7.70 -48.14 -4.94
CA ASP A 159 8.09 -46.75 -4.70
C ASP A 159 6.87 -45.82 -4.65
N ALA A 160 5.86 -46.08 -5.47
CA ALA A 160 4.62 -45.31 -5.46
C ALA A 160 3.81 -45.58 -4.18
N ASP A 161 3.77 -46.84 -3.71
CA ASP A 161 3.07 -47.19 -2.46
C ASP A 161 3.70 -46.48 -1.24
N ARG A 162 5.03 -46.46 -1.16
CA ARG A 162 5.76 -45.74 -0.09
C ARG A 162 5.50 -44.24 -0.16
N LEU A 163 5.64 -43.63 -1.35
CA LEU A 163 5.42 -42.20 -1.52
C LEU A 163 3.96 -41.81 -1.29
N PHE A 164 3.01 -42.69 -1.63
CA PHE A 164 1.60 -42.48 -1.37
C PHE A 164 1.34 -42.29 0.13
N GLU A 165 1.87 -43.17 0.99
CA GLU A 165 1.72 -43.02 2.44
C GLU A 165 2.31 -41.70 2.94
N GLU A 166 3.52 -41.34 2.50
CA GLU A 166 4.16 -40.06 2.84
C GLU A 166 3.32 -38.85 2.38
N VAL A 167 2.72 -38.91 1.19
CA VAL A 167 1.85 -37.86 0.64
C VAL A 167 0.59 -37.69 1.47
N VAL A 168 -0.07 -38.79 1.85
CA VAL A 168 -1.29 -38.75 2.67
C VAL A 168 -0.99 -38.20 4.06
N THR A 169 0.07 -38.67 4.71
CA THR A 169 0.51 -38.16 6.02
C THR A 169 0.93 -36.70 5.97
N PHE A 170 1.62 -36.27 4.91
CA PHE A 170 1.97 -34.85 4.77
C PHE A 170 0.72 -33.99 4.55
N ALA A 171 -0.22 -34.47 3.73
CA ALA A 171 -1.49 -33.80 3.45
C ALA A 171 -2.47 -33.79 4.64
N GLU A 172 -2.35 -34.72 5.60
CA GLU A 172 -3.26 -34.97 6.73
C GLU A 172 -4.73 -35.14 6.25
N ILE A 173 -4.92 -36.05 5.30
CA ILE A 173 -6.24 -36.37 4.70
C ILE A 173 -6.60 -37.85 4.82
N GLU A 174 -6.03 -38.57 5.78
CA GLU A 174 -6.14 -40.02 5.98
C GLU A 174 -7.59 -40.51 5.91
N GLU A 175 -8.50 -39.81 6.60
CA GLU A 175 -9.93 -40.15 6.66
C GLU A 175 -10.68 -39.94 5.33
N TYR A 176 -10.16 -39.07 4.46
CA TYR A 176 -10.81 -38.65 3.22
C TYR A 176 -10.17 -39.22 1.97
N VAL A 177 -9.02 -39.91 2.08
CA VAL A 177 -8.21 -40.33 0.93
C VAL A 177 -8.95 -41.24 -0.06
N ASP A 178 -9.91 -42.03 0.44
CA ASP A 178 -10.73 -42.94 -0.36
C ASP A 178 -12.07 -42.31 -0.81
N GLN A 179 -12.32 -41.05 -0.47
CA GLN A 179 -13.45 -40.27 -0.99
C GLN A 179 -13.10 -39.60 -2.33
N PRO A 180 -14.09 -39.46 -3.26
CA PRO A 180 -13.89 -38.73 -4.52
C PRO A 180 -13.45 -37.28 -4.29
N MET A 181 -12.46 -36.79 -5.03
CA MET A 181 -11.89 -35.46 -4.83
C MET A 181 -12.90 -34.32 -4.99
N LYS A 182 -13.96 -34.50 -5.78
CA LYS A 182 -15.05 -33.51 -5.88
C LYS A 182 -15.76 -33.20 -4.56
N THR A 183 -15.63 -34.05 -3.54
CA THR A 183 -16.20 -33.81 -2.20
C THR A 183 -15.26 -33.05 -1.28
N TYR A 184 -14.00 -32.85 -1.69
CA TYR A 184 -12.99 -32.19 -0.88
C TYR A 184 -13.23 -30.68 -0.86
N SER A 185 -12.88 -30.05 0.26
CA SER A 185 -12.76 -28.59 0.29
C SER A 185 -11.60 -28.13 -0.60
N THR A 186 -11.65 -26.87 -1.04
CA THR A 186 -10.55 -26.26 -1.81
C THR A 186 -9.21 -26.38 -1.08
N GLY A 187 -9.20 -26.28 0.26
CA GLY A 187 -7.99 -26.45 1.08
C GLY A 187 -7.44 -27.88 1.03
N MET A 188 -8.29 -28.89 1.17
CA MET A 188 -7.89 -30.30 1.09
C MET A 188 -7.34 -30.66 -0.30
N CYS A 189 -8.00 -30.22 -1.37
CA CYS A 189 -7.51 -30.38 -2.74
C CYS A 189 -6.11 -29.80 -2.90
N SER A 190 -5.94 -28.56 -2.46
CA SER A 190 -4.70 -27.79 -2.56
C SER A 190 -3.57 -28.48 -1.78
N ARG A 191 -3.86 -28.93 -0.55
CA ARG A 191 -2.93 -29.70 0.30
C ARG A 191 -2.48 -30.98 -0.40
N LEU A 192 -3.41 -31.82 -0.87
CA LEU A 192 -3.09 -33.09 -1.52
C LEU A 192 -2.25 -32.91 -2.79
N MET A 193 -2.63 -31.95 -3.65
CA MET A 193 -1.87 -31.62 -4.86
C MET A 193 -0.44 -31.22 -4.51
N PHE A 194 -0.27 -30.32 -3.53
CA PHE A 194 1.05 -29.88 -3.10
C PHE A 194 1.88 -31.02 -2.48
N SER A 195 1.29 -31.80 -1.57
CA SER A 195 1.91 -32.97 -0.96
C SER A 195 2.46 -33.94 -2.01
N SER A 196 1.68 -34.21 -3.06
CA SER A 196 2.09 -35.13 -4.14
C SER A 196 3.33 -34.69 -4.91
N VAL A 197 3.68 -33.41 -4.86
CA VAL A 197 4.84 -32.84 -5.55
C VAL A 197 6.01 -32.63 -4.60
N ILE A 198 5.76 -32.21 -3.36
CA ILE A 198 6.81 -31.85 -2.40
C ILE A 198 7.46 -33.03 -1.67
N VAL A 199 6.75 -34.15 -1.59
CA VAL A 199 7.32 -35.39 -1.01
C VAL A 199 8.37 -35.99 -1.95
N LEU A 200 8.29 -35.66 -3.24
CA LEU A 200 9.32 -35.99 -4.20
C LEU A 200 10.61 -35.27 -3.84
N ARG A 201 11.73 -35.93 -4.15
CA ARG A 201 13.08 -35.41 -3.95
C ARG A 201 13.70 -35.09 -5.32
N PRO A 202 13.30 -33.98 -5.98
CA PRO A 202 13.78 -33.64 -7.31
C PRO A 202 15.21 -33.09 -7.27
N ASP A 203 15.89 -33.12 -8.42
CA ASP A 203 17.19 -32.46 -8.57
C ASP A 203 17.01 -30.93 -8.66
N ILE A 204 15.89 -30.49 -9.26
CA ILE A 204 15.49 -29.09 -9.44
C ILE A 204 14.02 -28.92 -9.02
N LEU A 205 13.77 -28.03 -8.06
CA LEU A 205 12.44 -27.62 -7.64
C LEU A 205 12.13 -26.22 -8.17
N ALA A 206 11.16 -26.13 -9.07
CA ALA A 206 10.66 -24.88 -9.63
C ALA A 206 9.33 -24.48 -8.96
N VAL A 207 9.31 -23.28 -8.38
CA VAL A 207 8.16 -22.75 -7.62
C VAL A 207 7.75 -21.40 -8.21
N ASP A 208 6.46 -21.20 -8.48
CA ASP A 208 5.91 -19.89 -8.87
C ASP A 208 4.83 -19.52 -7.88
N GLU A 209 4.99 -18.43 -7.13
CA GLU A 209 3.97 -17.65 -6.39
C GLU A 209 2.99 -18.40 -5.46
N VAL A 210 3.10 -19.73 -5.36
CA VAL A 210 2.10 -20.65 -4.78
C VAL A 210 2.54 -21.13 -3.39
N LEU A 211 3.36 -20.34 -2.69
CA LEU A 211 3.75 -20.64 -1.31
C LEU A 211 2.62 -20.43 -0.28
N GLY A 212 1.41 -20.07 -0.73
CA GLY A 212 0.21 -19.85 0.10
C GLY A 212 -0.92 -20.87 -0.11
N VAL A 213 -0.58 -22.13 -0.36
CA VAL A 213 -1.56 -23.23 -0.54
C VAL A 213 -2.08 -23.69 0.82
N GLY A 214 -3.41 -23.74 0.98
CA GLY A 214 -4.06 -24.23 2.19
C GLY A 214 -4.22 -23.14 3.25
N ASP A 215 -4.13 -23.52 4.51
CA ASP A 215 -4.15 -22.60 5.65
C ASP A 215 -2.72 -22.14 6.03
N ALA A 216 -2.62 -21.19 6.96
CA ALA A 216 -1.33 -20.66 7.42
C ALA A 216 -0.43 -21.75 8.04
N TYR A 217 -1.03 -22.74 8.69
CA TYR A 217 -0.32 -23.87 9.29
C TYR A 217 0.32 -24.74 8.21
N PHE A 218 -0.44 -25.15 7.20
CA PHE A 218 0.06 -25.98 6.10
C PHE A 218 1.06 -25.22 5.22
N SER A 219 0.87 -23.91 5.02
CA SER A 219 1.83 -23.06 4.31
C SER A 219 3.19 -23.04 5.02
N HIS A 220 3.20 -22.93 6.35
CA HIS A 220 4.43 -23.01 7.14
C HIS A 220 5.07 -24.41 7.08
N LYS A 221 4.28 -25.48 7.24
CA LYS A 221 4.75 -26.88 7.10
C LYS A 221 5.39 -27.12 5.72
N SER A 222 4.78 -26.58 4.68
CA SER A 222 5.26 -26.64 3.29
C SER A 222 6.59 -25.92 3.12
N PHE A 223 6.70 -24.71 3.69
CA PHE A 223 7.92 -23.91 3.69
C PHE A 223 9.10 -24.65 4.35
N GLU A 224 8.91 -25.21 5.55
CA GLU A 224 9.95 -25.97 6.24
C GLU A 224 10.35 -27.22 5.45
N ARG A 225 9.42 -27.92 4.80
CA ARG A 225 9.75 -29.06 3.94
C ARG A 225 10.59 -28.65 2.74
N MET A 226 10.26 -27.56 2.05
CA MET A 226 11.09 -27.04 0.95
C MET A 226 12.48 -26.65 1.43
N ARG A 227 12.55 -25.98 2.58
CA ARG A 227 13.83 -25.62 3.19
C ARG A 227 14.68 -26.86 3.43
N ALA A 228 14.12 -27.91 4.05
CA ALA A 228 14.80 -29.18 4.27
C ALA A 228 15.28 -29.84 2.96
N LEU A 229 14.45 -29.88 1.91
CA LEU A 229 14.86 -30.39 0.59
C LEU A 229 16.08 -29.64 0.03
N CYS A 230 16.12 -28.32 0.22
CA CYS A 230 17.22 -27.49 -0.27
C CYS A 230 18.48 -27.64 0.59
N THR A 231 18.36 -27.60 1.91
CA THR A 231 19.50 -27.58 2.84
C THR A 231 20.08 -28.96 3.13
N GLU A 232 19.24 -29.98 3.28
CA GLU A 232 19.65 -31.33 3.68
C GLU A 232 19.90 -32.24 2.47
N GLU A 233 19.07 -32.10 1.43
CA GLU A 233 19.09 -33.01 0.28
C GLU A 233 19.84 -32.43 -0.94
N GLY A 234 20.18 -31.14 -0.91
CA GLY A 234 20.94 -30.46 -1.97
C GLY A 234 20.12 -30.15 -3.23
N THR A 235 18.79 -30.05 -3.10
CA THR A 235 17.89 -29.71 -4.21
C THR A 235 18.17 -28.30 -4.73
N THR A 236 18.27 -28.14 -6.04
CA THR A 236 18.38 -26.82 -6.68
C THR A 236 17.02 -26.14 -6.63
N LEU A 237 16.92 -24.92 -6.10
CA LEU A 237 15.65 -24.19 -5.97
C LEU A 237 15.60 -23.04 -6.97
N LEU A 238 14.53 -23.00 -7.76
CA LEU A 238 14.17 -21.86 -8.59
C LEU A 238 12.83 -21.28 -8.12
N LEU A 239 12.90 -20.15 -7.41
CA LEU A 239 11.73 -19.50 -6.83
C LEU A 239 11.35 -18.25 -7.63
N VAL A 240 10.23 -18.29 -8.34
CA VAL A 240 9.60 -17.10 -8.93
C VAL A 240 8.60 -16.53 -7.92
N THR A 241 8.82 -15.29 -7.50
CA THR A 241 7.91 -14.64 -6.55
C THR A 241 7.93 -13.11 -6.69
N HIS A 242 6.83 -12.49 -6.26
CA HIS A 242 6.78 -11.05 -5.99
C HIS A 242 6.98 -10.71 -4.50
N ASP A 243 6.93 -11.71 -3.62
CA ASP A 243 7.26 -11.58 -2.20
C ASP A 243 8.77 -11.77 -2.00
N ILE A 244 9.47 -10.65 -2.07
CA ILE A 244 10.92 -10.56 -2.00
C ILE A 244 11.42 -10.93 -0.60
N TYR A 245 10.67 -10.58 0.45
CA TYR A 245 11.10 -10.79 1.83
C TYR A 245 11.11 -12.27 2.18
N SER A 246 10.07 -13.01 1.78
CA SER A 246 10.06 -14.47 1.92
C SER A 246 11.15 -15.15 1.09
N ALA A 247 11.43 -14.63 -0.11
CA ALA A 247 12.53 -15.16 -0.94
C ALA A 247 13.91 -15.01 -0.28
N MET A 248 14.16 -13.92 0.46
CA MET A 248 15.45 -13.70 1.13
C MET A 248 15.76 -14.73 2.22
N HIS A 249 14.74 -15.41 2.74
CA HIS A 249 14.93 -16.47 3.73
C HIS A 249 15.30 -17.82 3.11
N LEU A 250 15.02 -18.02 1.81
CA LEU A 250 15.24 -19.28 1.10
C LEU A 250 16.37 -19.23 0.08
N CYS A 251 16.56 -18.09 -0.59
CA CYS A 251 17.45 -17.96 -1.73
C CYS A 251 18.66 -17.09 -1.39
N ASP A 252 19.83 -17.50 -1.89
CA ASP A 252 21.09 -16.78 -1.70
C ASP A 252 21.38 -15.85 -2.90
N ARG A 253 20.95 -16.25 -4.11
CA ARG A 253 21.12 -15.49 -5.35
C ARG A 253 19.78 -15.03 -5.89
N PHE A 254 19.77 -13.83 -6.45
CA PHE A 254 18.59 -13.18 -6.99
C PHE A 254 18.84 -12.71 -8.43
N ILE A 255 17.89 -13.03 -9.29
CA ILE A 255 17.85 -12.61 -10.69
C ILE A 255 16.67 -11.66 -10.84
N TRP A 256 16.95 -10.40 -11.11
CA TRP A 256 15.93 -9.41 -11.42
C TRP A 256 15.71 -9.35 -12.92
N ILE A 257 14.48 -9.66 -13.32
CA ILE A 257 14.01 -9.53 -14.70
C ILE A 257 13.10 -8.30 -14.81
N ASP A 258 13.35 -7.49 -15.84
CA ASP A 258 12.49 -6.38 -16.23
C ASP A 258 12.34 -6.34 -17.75
N SER A 259 11.10 -6.19 -18.22
CA SER A 259 10.78 -6.06 -19.64
C SER A 259 11.40 -7.15 -20.53
N GLY A 260 11.46 -8.38 -20.01
CA GLY A 260 11.98 -9.55 -20.70
C GLY A 260 13.50 -9.69 -20.75
N ALA A 261 14.26 -8.87 -19.99
CA ALA A 261 15.72 -8.94 -19.91
C ALA A 261 16.19 -9.07 -18.45
N VAL A 262 17.33 -9.73 -18.23
CA VAL A 262 18.00 -9.72 -16.92
C VAL A 262 18.61 -8.34 -16.68
N ARG A 263 18.21 -7.70 -15.59
CA ARG A 263 18.77 -6.41 -15.15
C ARG A 263 19.86 -6.56 -14.11
N PHE A 264 19.73 -7.58 -13.27
CA PHE A 264 20.66 -7.85 -12.20
C PHE A 264 20.67 -9.35 -11.91
N ASP A 265 21.84 -9.86 -11.57
CA ASP A 265 22.06 -11.24 -11.18
C ASP A 265 23.18 -11.26 -10.12
N GLY A 266 22.85 -11.64 -8.88
CA GLY A 266 23.81 -11.60 -7.79
C GLY A 266 23.17 -11.73 -6.41
N ASP A 267 23.79 -11.08 -5.41
CA ASP A 267 23.35 -11.12 -4.01
C ASP A 267 21.93 -10.56 -3.82
N GLY A 268 21.16 -11.20 -2.93
CA GLY A 268 19.78 -10.83 -2.66
C GLY A 268 19.59 -9.39 -2.19
N LYS A 269 20.40 -8.90 -1.25
CA LYS A 269 20.23 -7.54 -0.70
C LYS A 269 20.44 -6.48 -1.77
N ALA A 270 21.44 -6.69 -2.63
CA ALA A 270 21.70 -5.80 -3.76
C ALA A 270 20.54 -5.81 -4.77
N ALA A 271 20.03 -7.01 -5.11
CA ALA A 271 18.89 -7.15 -6.01
C ALA A 271 17.63 -6.45 -5.47
N VAL A 272 17.31 -6.62 -4.18
CA VAL A 272 16.16 -5.96 -3.54
C VAL A 272 16.30 -4.43 -3.60
N ALA A 273 17.46 -3.89 -3.22
CA ALA A 273 17.69 -2.45 -3.20
C ALA A 273 17.54 -1.83 -4.61
N MET A 274 18.09 -2.48 -5.63
CA MET A 274 17.96 -2.04 -7.02
C MET A 274 16.51 -2.14 -7.52
N TYR A 275 15.82 -3.22 -7.19
CA TYR A 275 14.42 -3.41 -7.56
C TYR A 275 13.50 -2.38 -6.89
N GLU A 276 13.64 -2.14 -5.58
CA GLU A 276 12.85 -1.14 -4.85
C GLU A 276 13.11 0.27 -5.37
N THR A 277 14.36 0.61 -5.70
CA THR A 277 14.72 1.90 -6.30
C THR A 277 14.06 2.06 -7.66
N SER A 278 14.11 1.03 -8.51
CA SER A 278 13.45 1.03 -9.81
C SER A 278 11.93 1.16 -9.69
N ILE A 279 11.29 0.53 -8.69
CA ILE A 279 9.86 0.70 -8.44
C ILE A 279 9.55 2.15 -8.08
N LYS A 280 10.32 2.75 -7.17
CA LYS A 280 10.12 4.15 -6.75
C LYS A 280 10.24 5.11 -7.93
N GLU A 281 11.28 4.96 -8.74
CA GLU A 281 11.49 5.80 -9.93
C GLU A 281 10.36 5.65 -10.96
N GLN A 282 9.91 4.42 -11.21
CA GLN A 282 8.82 4.15 -12.14
C GLN A 282 7.48 4.66 -11.61
N GLU A 283 7.23 4.56 -10.31
CA GLU A 283 6.03 5.08 -9.66
C GLU A 283 6.03 6.61 -9.70
N GLU A 284 7.15 7.26 -9.40
CA GLU A 284 7.31 8.69 -9.60
C GLU A 284 7.07 9.10 -11.05
N HIS A 285 7.60 8.35 -12.01
CA HIS A 285 7.40 8.63 -13.44
C HIS A 285 5.94 8.44 -13.86
N ARG A 286 5.27 7.39 -13.36
CA ARG A 286 3.84 7.15 -13.59
C ARG A 286 3.01 8.28 -13.00
N LEU A 287 3.26 8.65 -11.74
CA LEU A 287 2.58 9.76 -11.09
C LEU A 287 2.84 11.08 -11.80
N ARG A 288 4.05 11.32 -12.32
CA ARG A 288 4.36 12.49 -13.16
C ARG A 288 3.59 12.47 -14.48
N GLN A 289 3.47 11.31 -15.13
CA GLN A 289 2.70 11.17 -16.37
C GLN A 289 1.19 11.26 -16.13
N GLU A 290 0.66 10.66 -15.07
CA GLU A 290 -0.74 10.79 -14.67
C GLU A 290 -1.04 12.22 -14.24
N ASN A 291 -0.15 12.89 -13.51
CA ASN A 291 -0.29 14.30 -13.20
C ASN A 291 -0.17 15.15 -14.46
N ALA A 292 0.75 14.87 -15.39
CA ALA A 292 0.88 15.59 -16.66
C ALA A 292 -0.34 15.37 -17.57
N ALA A 293 -0.90 14.15 -17.62
CA ALA A 293 -2.09 13.82 -18.37
C ALA A 293 -3.36 14.41 -17.72
N ARG A 294 -3.43 14.43 -16.38
CA ARG A 294 -4.46 15.15 -15.62
C ARG A 294 -4.34 16.65 -15.84
N ILE A 295 -3.14 17.22 -15.87
CA ILE A 295 -2.88 18.64 -16.17
C ILE A 295 -3.24 18.95 -17.64
N ALA A 296 -2.94 18.05 -18.57
CA ALA A 296 -3.31 18.19 -19.99
C ALA A 296 -4.83 18.06 -20.21
N GLN A 297 -5.52 17.19 -19.47
CA GLN A 297 -6.98 17.09 -19.47
C GLN A 297 -7.67 18.22 -18.67
N ALA A 298 -7.01 18.77 -17.66
CA ALA A 298 -7.45 19.93 -16.88
C ALA A 298 -7.15 21.28 -17.56
N SER A 299 -6.50 21.27 -18.73
CA SER A 299 -6.13 22.46 -19.51
C SER A 299 -7.32 23.34 -19.95
N GLU A 300 -8.58 22.92 -19.75
CA GLU A 300 -9.77 23.73 -19.98
C GLU A 300 -10.54 24.14 -18.70
N ALA A 301 -10.16 23.62 -17.52
CA ALA A 301 -10.84 23.92 -16.25
C ALA A 301 -9.95 24.82 -15.38
N VAL A 302 -10.45 26.02 -15.05
CA VAL A 302 -9.81 26.88 -14.06
C VAL A 302 -10.18 26.34 -12.69
N HIS A 303 -9.18 25.97 -11.89
CA HIS A 303 -9.36 25.55 -10.50
C HIS A 303 -8.99 26.69 -9.55
N ILE A 304 -9.94 27.09 -8.72
CA ILE A 304 -9.82 28.18 -7.75
C ILE A 304 -10.02 27.62 -6.35
N HIS A 305 -9.09 27.88 -5.44
CA HIS A 305 -9.24 27.56 -4.02
C HIS A 305 -9.88 28.75 -3.32
N VAL A 306 -11.06 28.56 -2.71
CA VAL A 306 -11.74 29.58 -1.90
C VAL A 306 -11.62 29.19 -0.43
N VAL A 307 -11.12 30.11 0.40
CA VAL A 307 -10.91 29.93 1.83
C VAL A 307 -11.63 31.05 2.59
N VAL A 308 -12.41 30.68 3.60
CA VAL A 308 -13.07 31.60 4.53
C VAL A 308 -12.70 31.21 5.95
N ARG A 309 -12.20 32.17 6.74
CA ARG A 309 -11.78 31.96 8.14
C ARG A 309 -11.87 33.28 8.91
N THR A 310 -11.62 33.25 10.21
CA THR A 310 -11.36 34.49 10.98
C THR A 310 -10.00 35.07 10.62
N ARG A 311 -9.81 36.39 10.77
CA ARG A 311 -8.54 37.08 10.50
C ARG A 311 -7.43 36.58 11.42
N THR A 312 -7.77 36.27 12.66
CA THR A 312 -6.83 35.70 13.65
C THR A 312 -6.46 34.24 13.35
N GLY A 313 -7.24 33.53 12.50
CA GLY A 313 -7.02 32.13 12.16
C GLY A 313 -7.48 31.14 13.24
N PHE A 314 -8.11 31.61 14.31
CA PHE A 314 -8.68 30.80 15.38
C PHE A 314 -10.18 30.54 15.19
N ALA A 315 -10.76 29.68 16.02
CA ALA A 315 -12.20 29.45 16.04
C ALA A 315 -12.96 30.78 16.20
N PRO A 316 -14.06 30.99 15.44
CA PRO A 316 -14.89 32.16 15.66
C PRO A 316 -15.61 32.00 17.01
N ASP A 317 -15.76 33.12 17.72
CA ASP A 317 -16.50 33.24 18.99
C ASP A 317 -18.02 33.09 18.83
N SER A 318 -18.54 33.30 17.62
CA SER A 318 -19.92 32.99 17.23
C SER A 318 -19.97 32.36 15.83
N PRO A 319 -20.99 31.56 15.48
CA PRO A 319 -21.05 30.92 14.17
C PRO A 319 -21.05 31.94 13.02
N ILE A 320 -20.16 31.75 12.04
CA ILE A 320 -20.16 32.58 10.81
C ILE A 320 -21.13 31.92 9.82
N GLY A 321 -22.29 32.53 9.62
CA GLY A 321 -23.27 32.10 8.63
C GLY A 321 -22.83 32.48 7.21
N LEU A 322 -22.81 31.52 6.29
CA LEU A 322 -22.53 31.73 4.88
C LEU A 322 -23.75 31.33 4.07
N GLU A 323 -24.36 32.29 3.38
CA GLU A 323 -25.51 32.07 2.50
C GLU A 323 -25.05 31.75 1.07
N SER A 324 -24.18 32.61 0.50
CA SER A 324 -23.71 32.44 -0.86
C SER A 324 -22.32 33.01 -1.09
N ILE A 325 -21.59 32.39 -2.00
CA ILE A 325 -20.29 32.86 -2.50
C ILE A 325 -20.36 32.80 -4.03
N GLU A 326 -20.24 33.94 -4.69
CA GLU A 326 -20.22 34.04 -6.15
C GLU A 326 -18.86 34.51 -6.64
N LEU A 327 -18.22 33.73 -7.50
CA LEU A 327 -17.00 34.11 -8.20
C LEU A 327 -17.36 34.68 -9.57
N ILE A 328 -16.85 35.86 -9.89
CA ILE A 328 -17.18 36.61 -11.10
C ILE A 328 -15.92 36.73 -11.95
N GLY A 329 -16.00 36.28 -13.20
CA GLY A 329 -14.94 36.44 -14.20
C GLY A 329 -15.43 37.13 -15.46
N ARG A 330 -14.51 37.45 -16.37
CA ARG A 330 -14.79 38.22 -17.60
C ARG A 330 -15.82 37.58 -18.54
N ARG A 331 -16.00 36.25 -18.46
CA ARG A 331 -16.87 35.48 -19.36
C ARG A 331 -18.12 34.92 -18.67
N GLY A 332 -18.31 35.18 -17.37
CA GLY A 332 -19.47 34.73 -16.60
C GLY A 332 -19.20 34.67 -15.09
N SER A 333 -20.21 34.28 -14.31
CA SER A 333 -20.07 34.03 -12.87
C SER A 333 -20.48 32.60 -12.49
N THR A 334 -19.97 32.12 -11.36
CA THR A 334 -20.39 30.87 -10.73
C THR A 334 -20.70 31.13 -9.27
N ALA A 335 -21.89 30.74 -8.82
CA ALA A 335 -22.34 30.94 -7.45
C ALA A 335 -22.52 29.61 -6.74
N LEU A 336 -21.97 29.53 -5.53
CA LEU A 336 -22.32 28.54 -4.53
C LEU A 336 -23.45 29.10 -3.68
N ALA A 337 -24.63 28.51 -3.77
CA ALA A 337 -25.60 28.59 -2.68
C ALA A 337 -25.07 27.69 -1.57
N VAL A 338 -24.55 28.24 -0.47
CA VAL A 338 -23.83 27.42 0.52
C VAL A 338 -24.75 26.39 1.19
N ALA A 339 -26.06 26.63 1.18
CA ALA A 339 -27.10 25.68 1.58
C ALA A 339 -27.20 24.45 0.64
N ASP A 340 -26.97 24.64 -0.67
CA ASP A 340 -27.18 23.66 -1.75
C ASP A 340 -25.91 23.59 -2.62
N GLY A 341 -25.12 22.53 -2.47
CA GLY A 341 -23.86 22.38 -3.20
C GLY A 341 -24.00 22.67 -4.71
N ALA A 342 -23.12 23.50 -5.26
CA ALA A 342 -23.17 23.90 -6.66
C ALA A 342 -22.28 23.01 -7.55
N PRO A 343 -22.66 22.75 -8.82
CA PRO A 343 -21.82 22.04 -9.77
C PRO A 343 -20.43 22.70 -9.90
N GLY A 344 -19.37 21.89 -9.75
CA GLY A 344 -17.99 22.37 -9.80
C GLY A 344 -17.46 22.89 -8.46
N TRP A 345 -18.28 23.05 -7.42
CA TRP A 345 -17.82 23.41 -6.08
C TRP A 345 -17.65 22.16 -5.22
N HIS A 346 -16.42 21.87 -4.82
CA HIS A 346 -16.09 20.72 -4.00
C HIS A 346 -15.61 21.18 -2.62
N LEU A 347 -16.37 20.85 -1.57
CA LEU A 347 -15.97 21.13 -0.20
C LEU A 347 -14.73 20.31 0.16
N VAL A 348 -13.71 20.96 0.72
CA VAL A 348 -12.55 20.27 1.28
C VAL A 348 -12.93 19.70 2.66
N PRO A 349 -12.77 18.38 2.90
CA PRO A 349 -13.25 17.72 4.13
C PRO A 349 -12.63 18.23 5.43
N GLU A 350 -11.53 18.98 5.34
CA GLU A 350 -10.74 19.47 6.47
C GLU A 350 -11.35 20.72 7.15
N GLY A 351 -12.51 21.21 6.72
CA GLY A 351 -13.16 22.40 7.31
C GLY A 351 -14.13 22.13 8.47
N ASN A 352 -14.55 23.18 9.17
CA ASN A 352 -15.56 23.18 10.25
C ASN A 352 -16.94 23.66 9.78
N LEU A 353 -17.32 23.33 8.55
CA LEU A 353 -18.61 23.73 7.99
C LEU A 353 -19.73 22.81 8.49
N ALA A 354 -20.68 23.37 9.24
CA ALA A 354 -21.83 22.67 9.79
C ALA A 354 -22.84 22.22 8.70
N PRO A 355 -23.75 21.27 9.02
CA PRO A 355 -24.89 20.95 8.17
C PRO A 355 -25.74 22.19 7.84
N ARG A 356 -26.58 22.06 6.80
CA ARG A 356 -27.54 23.10 6.41
C ARG A 356 -28.44 23.48 7.59
N GLN A 357 -28.64 24.78 7.78
CA GLN A 357 -29.55 25.32 8.77
C GLN A 357 -30.15 26.66 8.32
N THR A 358 -31.26 27.04 8.92
CA THR A 358 -31.96 28.29 8.61
C THR A 358 -31.69 29.32 9.72
N ILE A 359 -31.03 30.42 9.40
CA ILE A 359 -30.68 31.49 10.34
C ILE A 359 -31.35 32.79 9.91
N ALA A 360 -32.21 33.33 10.78
CA ALA A 360 -33.01 34.54 10.51
C ALA A 360 -33.72 34.50 9.14
N GLY A 361 -34.37 33.37 8.85
CA GLY A 361 -35.18 33.18 7.63
C GLY A 361 -34.39 32.89 6.35
N ARG A 362 -33.07 32.69 6.42
CA ARG A 362 -32.23 32.32 5.26
C ARG A 362 -31.54 30.98 5.46
N ASP A 363 -31.51 30.17 4.42
CA ASP A 363 -30.79 28.91 4.41
C ASP A 363 -29.30 29.15 4.21
N CYS A 364 -28.50 28.55 5.08
CA CYS A 364 -27.06 28.76 5.11
C CYS A 364 -26.36 27.52 5.67
N ARG A 365 -25.03 27.54 5.62
CA ARG A 365 -24.20 26.73 6.52
C ARG A 365 -23.36 27.66 7.35
N THR A 366 -23.03 27.23 8.56
CA THR A 366 -22.13 28.00 9.41
C THR A 366 -20.77 27.37 9.47
N ILE A 367 -19.74 28.20 9.49
CA ILE A 367 -18.47 27.85 10.11
C ILE A 367 -18.77 27.75 11.61
N ALA A 368 -18.77 26.53 12.14
CA ALA A 368 -19.06 26.29 13.55
C ALA A 368 -17.93 26.83 14.43
N THR A 369 -18.27 27.18 15.67
CA THR A 369 -17.29 27.61 16.69
C THR A 369 -16.35 26.48 17.12
N HIS A 370 -16.63 25.24 16.70
CA HIS A 370 -15.86 24.03 17.01
C HIS A 370 -16.02 22.99 15.88
N GLY A 371 -15.10 22.02 15.73
CA GLY A 371 -15.24 20.87 14.80
C GLY A 371 -14.13 20.64 13.74
N SER A 372 -13.26 21.61 13.44
CA SER A 372 -11.95 21.36 12.78
C SER A 372 -10.77 22.21 13.29
N ILE A 373 -9.57 21.62 13.48
CA ILE A 373 -8.31 22.31 13.84
C ILE A 373 -7.88 23.41 12.86
N TYR A 374 -8.45 23.43 11.67
CA TYR A 374 -8.10 24.41 10.65
C TYR A 374 -8.96 25.68 10.70
N HIS A 375 -10.02 25.70 11.53
CA HIS A 375 -10.90 26.85 11.79
C HIS A 375 -11.33 27.63 10.54
N LYS A 376 -11.55 26.90 9.43
CA LYS A 376 -11.82 27.45 8.10
C LYS A 376 -12.87 26.63 7.37
N ALA A 377 -13.56 27.27 6.43
CA ALA A 377 -14.24 26.59 5.34
C ALA A 377 -13.42 26.75 4.05
N GLU A 378 -13.23 25.65 3.32
CA GLU A 378 -12.46 25.64 2.09
C GLU A 378 -13.19 24.89 0.98
N TRP A 379 -13.18 25.46 -0.23
CA TRP A 379 -13.73 24.86 -1.43
C TRP A 379 -12.72 24.86 -2.57
N LEU A 380 -12.68 23.76 -3.31
CA LEU A 380 -12.07 23.68 -4.63
C LEU A 380 -13.15 23.92 -5.68
N VAL A 381 -13.04 25.02 -6.41
CA VAL A 381 -13.97 25.41 -7.46
C VAL A 381 -13.37 25.07 -8.81
N SER A 382 -13.99 24.13 -9.52
CA SER A 382 -13.66 23.71 -10.88
C SER A 382 -14.69 24.29 -11.83
N THR A 383 -14.31 25.34 -12.57
CA THR A 383 -15.21 26.02 -13.50
C THR A 383 -14.64 26.05 -14.92
N ARG A 384 -15.52 25.79 -15.90
CA ARG A 384 -15.21 25.94 -17.33
C ARG A 384 -15.79 27.26 -17.80
N GLY A 385 -14.98 28.09 -18.45
CA GLY A 385 -15.47 29.28 -19.14
C GLY A 385 -15.63 30.56 -18.32
N LEU A 386 -15.21 30.60 -17.05
CA LEU A 386 -15.26 31.84 -16.24
C LEU A 386 -14.32 32.95 -16.77
N GLY A 387 -13.24 32.57 -17.46
CA GLY A 387 -12.17 33.47 -17.87
C GLY A 387 -11.34 33.97 -16.67
N GLU A 388 -10.66 35.11 -16.85
CA GLU A 388 -9.94 35.77 -15.75
C GLU A 388 -10.95 36.29 -14.70
N LEU A 389 -10.71 35.99 -13.42
CA LEU A 389 -11.53 36.51 -12.32
C LEU A 389 -11.45 38.03 -12.28
N THR A 390 -12.57 38.67 -12.00
CA THR A 390 -12.71 40.13 -11.83
C THR A 390 -13.18 40.50 -10.43
N GLY A 391 -13.79 39.55 -9.69
CA GLY A 391 -14.19 39.76 -8.30
C GLY A 391 -14.95 38.59 -7.69
N ALA A 392 -15.38 38.77 -6.45
CA ALA A 392 -16.22 37.82 -5.73
C ALA A 392 -17.30 38.56 -4.93
N ARG A 393 -18.52 38.05 -4.92
CA ARG A 393 -19.63 38.55 -4.09
C ARG A 393 -19.92 37.54 -2.99
N ILE A 394 -19.94 37.99 -1.74
CA ILE A 394 -20.13 37.12 -0.58
C ILE A 394 -21.29 37.65 0.25
N ARG A 395 -22.18 36.75 0.68
CA ARG A 395 -23.21 37.01 1.70
C ARG A 395 -22.93 36.22 2.96
N TRP A 396 -22.71 36.93 4.07
CA TRP A 396 -22.40 36.33 5.35
C TRP A 396 -23.20 36.98 6.49
N ARG A 397 -23.23 36.32 7.63
CA ARG A 397 -23.68 36.87 8.91
C ARG A 397 -22.66 36.47 9.97
N TYR A 398 -22.15 37.45 10.70
CA TYR A 398 -21.25 37.21 11.81
C TYR A 398 -21.40 38.32 12.86
N GLU A 399 -21.72 37.92 14.09
CA GLU A 399 -22.01 38.83 15.21
C GLU A 399 -20.92 38.75 16.30
N GLY A 400 -19.76 38.22 15.95
CA GLY A 400 -18.61 38.09 16.84
C GLY A 400 -17.72 39.32 16.91
N ALA A 401 -16.63 39.21 17.66
CA ALA A 401 -15.68 40.29 17.90
C ALA A 401 -14.55 40.39 16.86
N ASP A 402 -14.29 39.33 16.07
CA ASP A 402 -13.24 39.34 15.05
C ASP A 402 -13.77 39.82 13.68
N THR A 403 -12.93 39.76 12.65
CA THR A 403 -13.27 40.00 11.25
C THR A 403 -13.06 38.72 10.44
N VAL A 404 -13.92 38.46 9.47
CA VAL A 404 -13.80 37.28 8.60
C VAL A 404 -12.88 37.60 7.42
N ASP A 405 -11.89 36.75 7.16
CA ASP A 405 -10.93 36.81 6.06
C ASP A 405 -11.40 35.89 4.93
N PHE A 406 -11.66 36.46 3.76
CA PHE A 406 -11.99 35.75 2.53
C PHE A 406 -10.79 35.79 1.57
N ARG A 407 -10.40 34.63 1.05
CA ARG A 407 -9.33 34.52 0.05
C ARG A 407 -9.68 33.56 -1.08
N ALA A 408 -9.29 33.92 -2.30
CA ALA A 408 -9.34 33.06 -3.47
C ALA A 408 -7.95 32.93 -4.12
N PHE A 409 -7.51 31.71 -4.43
CA PHE A 409 -6.19 31.42 -5.00
C PHE A 409 -6.28 30.56 -6.27
N THR A 410 -5.29 30.67 -7.16
CA THR A 410 -5.06 29.71 -8.25
C THR A 410 -4.49 28.37 -7.74
N GLN A 411 -4.46 27.35 -8.59
CA GLN A 411 -3.74 26.08 -8.29
C GLN A 411 -2.27 26.26 -7.87
N ARG A 412 -1.60 27.30 -8.36
CA ARG A 412 -0.20 27.61 -8.01
C ARG A 412 -0.10 28.46 -6.74
N ARG A 413 -1.18 28.57 -5.95
CA ARG A 413 -1.30 29.40 -4.74
C ARG A 413 -1.05 30.90 -4.97
N CYS A 414 -1.18 31.38 -6.21
CA CYS A 414 -1.19 32.83 -6.46
C CYS A 414 -2.53 33.38 -5.97
N LEU A 415 -2.47 34.37 -5.07
CA LEU A 415 -3.64 35.08 -4.55
C LEU A 415 -4.34 35.86 -5.67
N LEU A 416 -5.65 35.65 -5.82
CA LEU A 416 -6.49 36.34 -6.81
C LEU A 416 -7.34 37.41 -6.14
N ILE A 417 -8.03 37.05 -5.06
CA ILE A 417 -8.94 37.94 -4.34
C ILE A 417 -8.66 37.80 -2.86
N ALA A 418 -8.58 38.92 -2.16
CA ALA A 418 -8.54 38.98 -0.70
C ALA A 418 -9.52 40.06 -0.24
N GLY A 419 -10.22 39.80 0.86
CA GLY A 419 -11.11 40.78 1.45
C GLY A 419 -11.42 40.47 2.90
N GLU A 420 -11.48 41.52 3.69
CA GLU A 420 -11.99 41.48 5.06
C GLU A 420 -13.50 41.72 5.04
N LEU A 421 -14.22 40.88 5.77
CA LEU A 421 -15.67 40.84 5.91
C LEU A 421 -15.99 41.14 7.39
N PRO A 422 -16.33 42.40 7.73
CA PRO A 422 -16.49 42.82 9.13
C PRO A 422 -17.70 42.16 9.79
N ALA A 423 -17.62 41.98 11.11
CA ALA A 423 -18.79 41.60 11.91
C ALA A 423 -19.85 42.72 11.90
N GLY A 424 -21.12 42.35 12.02
CA GLY A 424 -22.22 43.30 12.05
C GLY A 424 -23.58 42.65 12.29
N PRO A 425 -24.61 43.46 12.57
CA PRO A 425 -25.93 42.94 12.88
C PRO A 425 -26.59 42.35 11.62
N GLY A 426 -27.03 41.10 11.70
CA GLY A 426 -27.79 40.45 10.64
C GLY A 426 -26.96 40.05 9.40
N TRP A 427 -27.63 39.91 8.25
CA TRP A 427 -27.01 39.48 7.00
C TRP A 427 -26.36 40.64 6.26
N GLN A 428 -25.13 40.45 5.80
CA GLN A 428 -24.30 41.42 5.10
C GLN A 428 -23.90 40.90 3.72
N GLU A 429 -23.65 41.81 2.77
CA GLU A 429 -23.17 41.49 1.43
C GLU A 429 -22.02 42.43 1.03
N GLN A 430 -20.99 41.89 0.40
CA GLN A 430 -19.84 42.66 -0.08
C GLN A 430 -19.33 42.12 -1.41
N MET A 431 -18.94 43.04 -2.28
CA MET A 431 -18.25 42.77 -3.54
C MET A 431 -16.75 43.04 -3.37
N LEU A 432 -15.94 42.02 -3.58
CA LEU A 432 -14.49 42.07 -3.56
C LEU A 432 -13.94 42.12 -4.99
N THR A 433 -12.90 42.92 -5.20
CA THR A 433 -12.18 43.03 -6.48
C THR A 433 -10.87 42.25 -6.45
N VAL A 434 -10.32 41.93 -7.62
CA VAL A 434 -9.00 41.26 -7.75
C VAL A 434 -7.93 42.10 -7.06
N SER A 435 -7.07 41.44 -6.29
CA SER A 435 -5.94 42.08 -5.61
C SER A 435 -4.73 42.14 -6.54
N SER A 436 -4.20 43.33 -6.81
CA SER A 436 -2.96 43.51 -7.55
C SER A 436 -1.76 43.40 -6.60
N GLY A 437 -1.16 42.20 -6.51
CA GLY A 437 0.21 42.02 -6.01
C GLY A 437 0.41 42.11 -4.49
N ALA A 438 -0.27 41.27 -3.70
CA ALA A 438 0.10 41.02 -2.30
C ALA A 438 0.87 39.69 -2.13
N PRO A 439 1.84 39.60 -1.19
CA PRO A 439 2.71 38.43 -1.02
C PRO A 439 1.92 37.13 -0.79
N SER A 440 2.37 36.08 -1.47
CA SER A 440 1.73 34.76 -1.59
C SER A 440 1.87 33.84 -0.37
N ALA A 441 2.22 34.38 0.79
CA ALA A 441 2.38 33.56 1.98
C ALA A 441 1.04 33.49 2.73
N LEU A 442 0.32 32.39 2.53
CA LEU A 442 -0.29 31.75 3.70
C LEU A 442 0.91 31.36 4.57
N GLU A 443 1.37 32.24 5.47
CA GLU A 443 2.26 31.79 6.53
C GLU A 443 1.47 30.71 7.28
N PRO A 444 1.92 29.45 7.27
CA PRO A 444 1.34 28.48 8.18
C PRO A 444 1.65 29.03 9.57
N MET A 445 0.61 29.50 10.27
CA MET A 445 0.78 29.87 11.67
C MET A 445 1.47 28.70 12.38
N LYS A 446 2.48 29.02 13.19
CA LYS A 446 3.01 28.06 14.17
C LYS A 446 1.88 27.74 15.14
N GLN A 447 1.17 26.67 14.82
CA GLN A 447 0.02 26.12 15.53
C GLN A 447 0.49 25.40 16.81
N THR A 448 1.21 26.10 17.70
CA THR A 448 1.76 25.49 18.93
C THR A 448 0.88 25.71 20.15
N ASP A 449 -0.02 26.69 20.14
CA ASP A 449 -0.83 27.06 21.30
C ASP A 449 -2.32 27.05 20.97
N TYR A 450 -3.00 25.98 21.38
CA TYR A 450 -4.44 25.82 21.24
C TYR A 450 -5.12 25.95 22.63
N GLY A 451 -6.28 26.64 22.73
CA GLY A 451 -7.06 26.80 23.97
C GLY A 451 -6.97 28.21 24.61
N THR A 452 -7.59 28.38 25.78
CA THR A 452 -7.54 29.61 26.60
C THR A 452 -6.14 29.92 27.14
N GLY A 453 -5.24 28.93 27.15
CA GLY A 453 -3.91 29.05 27.73
C GLY A 453 -3.90 29.09 29.26
N LEU A 454 -5.03 28.75 29.91
CA LEU A 454 -5.17 28.72 31.36
C LEU A 454 -4.22 27.69 31.99
N VAL A 455 -4.06 26.55 31.34
CA VAL A 455 -3.04 25.53 31.66
C VAL A 455 -2.12 25.48 30.46
N ARG A 456 -0.83 25.19 30.60
CA ARG A 456 0.11 25.00 29.49
C ARG A 456 0.84 23.69 29.70
N ILE A 457 1.00 22.90 28.66
CA ILE A 457 1.79 21.66 28.68
C ILE A 457 3.19 22.03 28.24
N HIS A 458 4.15 21.84 29.12
CA HIS A 458 5.56 22.14 28.85
C HIS A 458 6.34 20.93 28.37
N GLN A 459 5.97 19.75 28.85
CA GLN A 459 6.71 18.52 28.57
C GLN A 459 5.80 17.31 28.65
N VAL A 460 6.03 16.35 27.76
CA VAL A 460 5.36 15.05 27.74
C VAL A 460 6.43 13.98 27.81
N GLN A 461 6.23 13.00 28.69
CA GLN A 461 7.09 11.85 28.89
C GLN A 461 6.27 10.57 28.78
N PHE A 462 6.86 9.54 28.20
CA PHE A 462 6.32 8.19 28.18
C PHE A 462 7.13 7.36 29.15
N LEU A 463 6.47 6.72 30.11
CA LEU A 463 7.12 5.93 31.15
C LEU A 463 6.61 4.49 31.10
N ASP A 464 7.50 3.52 31.35
CA ASP A 464 7.10 2.12 31.54
C ASP A 464 6.52 1.88 32.95
N ALA A 465 6.20 0.61 33.23
CA ALA A 465 5.72 0.17 34.55
C ALA A 465 6.72 0.42 35.69
N SER A 466 8.02 0.60 35.39
CA SER A 466 9.06 0.93 36.38
C SER A 466 9.25 2.44 36.57
N GLY A 467 8.54 3.27 35.81
CA GLY A 467 8.65 4.72 35.84
C GLY A 467 9.87 5.26 35.07
N GLN A 468 10.56 4.43 34.30
CA GLN A 468 11.65 4.88 33.43
C GLN A 468 11.12 5.46 32.13
N HIS A 469 11.78 6.51 31.62
CA HIS A 469 11.43 7.10 30.34
C HIS A 469 11.65 6.11 29.22
N VAL A 470 10.58 5.77 28.52
CA VAL A 470 10.60 4.83 27.41
C VAL A 470 10.33 5.52 26.10
N VAL A 471 11.18 5.19 25.14
CA VAL A 471 10.97 5.50 23.72
C VAL A 471 10.37 4.31 22.97
N GLN A 472 10.01 3.25 23.69
CA GLN A 472 9.54 1.96 23.17
C GLN A 472 8.52 1.37 24.13
N VAL A 473 7.41 0.86 23.60
CA VAL A 473 6.36 0.24 24.40
C VAL A 473 5.95 -1.03 23.71
N ARG A 474 5.99 -2.18 24.40
CA ARG A 474 5.53 -3.43 23.80
C ARG A 474 4.02 -3.51 23.84
N HIS A 475 3.45 -4.16 22.83
CA HIS A 475 2.05 -4.53 22.86
C HIS A 475 1.78 -5.40 24.09
N GLY A 476 0.76 -5.07 24.88
CA GLY A 476 0.44 -5.77 26.13
C GLY A 476 1.04 -5.14 27.39
N GLU A 477 2.04 -4.26 27.28
CA GLU A 477 2.66 -3.61 28.45
C GLU A 477 1.89 -2.36 28.90
N SER A 478 2.19 -1.90 30.12
CA SER A 478 1.66 -0.65 30.66
C SER A 478 2.49 0.53 30.20
N LEU A 479 1.82 1.59 29.77
CA LEU A 479 2.43 2.86 29.39
C LEU A 479 1.82 4.00 30.18
N THR A 480 2.64 4.74 30.91
CA THR A 480 2.23 5.95 31.60
C THR A 480 2.62 7.16 30.77
N VAL A 481 1.65 7.97 30.38
CA VAL A 481 1.87 9.27 29.74
C VAL A 481 1.90 10.32 30.85
N ARG A 482 3.08 10.87 31.11
CA ARG A 482 3.32 11.91 32.12
C ARG A 482 3.40 13.28 31.46
N VAL A 483 2.54 14.19 31.89
CA VAL A 483 2.38 15.53 31.30
C VAL A 483 2.67 16.60 32.34
N HIS A 484 3.73 17.39 32.09
CA HIS A 484 4.11 18.50 32.95
C HIS A 484 3.37 19.76 32.52
N CYS A 485 2.62 20.33 33.47
CA CYS A 485 1.71 21.44 33.22
C CYS A 485 2.07 22.66 34.06
N GLU A 486 1.80 23.86 33.53
CA GLU A 486 1.84 25.13 34.26
C GLU A 486 0.49 25.86 34.11
N ALA A 487 -0.15 26.20 35.22
CA ALA A 487 -1.34 27.04 35.23
C ALA A 487 -0.97 28.53 35.25
N THR A 488 -1.61 29.32 34.39
CA THR A 488 -1.47 30.79 34.35
C THR A 488 -2.40 31.50 35.34
N ALA A 489 -3.48 30.84 35.77
CA ALA A 489 -4.37 31.25 36.86
C ALA A 489 -5.02 30.04 37.57
N VAL A 490 -5.82 30.27 38.61
CA VAL A 490 -6.48 29.20 39.39
C VAL A 490 -7.42 28.37 38.49
N VAL A 491 -7.24 27.04 38.48
CA VAL A 491 -8.10 26.12 37.73
C VAL A 491 -9.45 25.97 38.44
N PRO A 492 -10.59 26.27 37.80
CA PRO A 492 -11.89 26.17 38.42
C PRO A 492 -12.17 24.79 39.02
N GLY A 493 -12.41 24.75 40.33
CA GLY A 493 -12.74 23.51 41.06
C GLY A 493 -11.62 22.48 41.12
N ASN A 494 -10.37 22.86 40.80
CA ASN A 494 -9.19 21.98 40.78
C ASN A 494 -9.41 20.68 39.98
N ALA A 495 -10.28 20.74 38.98
CA ALA A 495 -10.68 19.58 38.19
C ALA A 495 -10.54 19.91 36.70
N VAL A 496 -9.81 19.06 36.00
CA VAL A 496 -9.65 19.15 34.55
C VAL A 496 -10.19 17.91 33.88
N THR A 497 -10.58 18.05 32.64
CA THR A 497 -10.72 16.91 31.76
C THR A 497 -9.38 16.66 31.07
N PHE A 498 -8.91 15.41 31.09
CA PHE A 498 -7.69 14.98 30.43
C PHE A 498 -8.00 13.97 29.33
N VAL A 499 -7.38 14.15 28.15
CA VAL A 499 -7.53 13.22 27.03
C VAL A 499 -6.18 12.91 26.38
N VAL A 500 -5.99 11.65 26.01
CA VAL A 500 -4.92 11.18 25.11
C VAL A 500 -5.57 10.48 23.93
N GLY A 501 -5.37 10.97 22.71
CA GLY A 501 -5.87 10.35 21.48
C GLY A 501 -4.76 9.71 20.66
N PHE A 502 -5.01 8.54 20.08
CA PHE A 502 -4.11 7.83 19.17
C PHE A 502 -4.74 7.70 17.79
N ALA A 503 -4.10 8.24 16.76
CA ALA A 503 -4.58 8.18 15.37
C ALA A 503 -3.51 7.60 14.44
N ARG A 504 -3.86 6.57 13.66
CA ARG A 504 -2.97 6.00 12.63
C ARG A 504 -3.28 6.64 11.28
N GLN A 505 -2.26 7.06 10.53
CA GLN A 505 -2.47 7.62 9.18
C GLN A 505 -3.29 6.66 8.32
N GLY A 506 -4.39 7.16 7.73
CA GLY A 506 -5.28 6.39 6.87
C GLY A 506 -6.30 5.48 7.57
N SER A 507 -6.39 5.50 8.92
CA SER A 507 -7.35 4.70 9.67
C SER A 507 -8.49 5.56 10.24
N PRO A 508 -9.76 5.10 10.18
CA PRO A 508 -10.89 5.77 10.85
C PRO A 508 -10.96 5.45 12.36
N TYR A 509 -10.13 4.52 12.86
CA TYR A 509 -10.13 4.09 14.26
C TYR A 509 -9.18 4.94 15.10
N ALA A 510 -9.71 5.61 16.12
CA ALA A 510 -8.96 6.33 17.15
C ALA A 510 -9.16 5.66 18.51
N ALA A 511 -8.07 5.39 19.23
CA ALA A 511 -8.13 4.99 20.64
C ALA A 511 -7.97 6.22 21.52
N HIS A 512 -8.63 6.28 22.68
CA HIS A 512 -8.47 7.39 23.61
C HIS A 512 -8.39 6.92 25.07
N VAL A 513 -7.55 7.60 25.85
CA VAL A 513 -7.65 7.64 27.31
C VAL A 513 -8.39 8.91 27.66
N TYR A 514 -9.43 8.79 28.49
CA TYR A 514 -10.26 9.91 28.88
C TYR A 514 -10.51 9.86 30.38
N GLU A 515 -10.16 10.96 31.06
CA GLU A 515 -10.52 11.19 32.46
C GLU A 515 -11.36 12.48 32.53
N PRO A 516 -12.68 12.38 32.79
CA PRO A 516 -13.60 13.52 32.78
C PRO A 516 -13.33 14.54 33.89
N ALA A 517 -12.79 14.13 35.03
CA ALA A 517 -12.69 14.96 36.22
C ALA A 517 -11.41 14.68 37.03
N LEU A 518 -10.26 14.74 36.36
CA LEU A 518 -8.96 14.58 36.98
C LEU A 518 -8.72 15.72 37.97
N GLN A 519 -8.52 15.37 39.25
CA GLN A 519 -8.15 16.34 40.28
C GLN A 519 -6.70 16.76 40.07
N VAL A 520 -6.46 18.07 39.97
CA VAL A 520 -5.13 18.66 39.85
C VAL A 520 -4.75 19.40 41.13
N PRO A 521 -3.48 19.36 41.56
CA PRO A 521 -3.02 20.13 42.70
C PRO A 521 -3.27 21.63 42.52
N ASP A 522 -3.60 22.32 43.62
CA ASP A 522 -3.66 23.78 43.66
C ASP A 522 -2.25 24.37 43.67
N ALA A 523 -1.56 24.24 42.54
CA ALA A 523 -0.18 24.63 42.34
C ALA A 523 0.01 25.19 40.94
N ARG A 524 0.86 26.22 40.82
CA ARG A 524 1.21 26.81 39.53
C ARG A 524 1.83 25.81 38.57
N LYS A 525 2.60 24.83 39.06
CA LYS A 525 3.15 23.72 38.26
C LYS A 525 2.68 22.40 38.84
N PHE A 526 2.21 21.52 37.97
CA PHE A 526 1.70 20.21 38.37
C PHE A 526 1.94 19.16 37.27
N VAL A 527 1.80 17.90 37.64
CA VAL A 527 2.00 16.75 36.75
C VAL A 527 0.70 15.96 36.66
N VAL A 528 0.35 15.58 35.43
CA VAL A 528 -0.78 14.70 35.13
C VAL A 528 -0.23 13.38 34.57
N ASP A 529 -0.55 12.26 35.22
CA ASP A 529 -0.20 10.92 34.75
C ASP A 529 -1.45 10.21 34.25
N ALA A 530 -1.36 9.59 33.08
CA ALA A 530 -2.38 8.71 32.54
C ALA A 530 -1.80 7.38 32.12
N THR A 531 -2.32 6.31 32.72
CA THR A 531 -1.83 4.95 32.50
C THR A 531 -2.69 4.22 31.48
N ILE A 532 -2.06 3.66 30.45
CA ILE A 532 -2.66 2.78 29.47
C ILE A 532 -2.18 1.37 29.79
N ASN A 533 -3.08 0.52 30.27
CA ASN A 533 -2.74 -0.85 30.64
C ASN A 533 -3.87 -1.81 30.25
N PRO A 534 -3.63 -2.77 29.33
CA PRO A 534 -2.45 -2.93 28.48
C PRO A 534 -2.50 -2.05 27.22
N VAL A 535 -1.34 -1.64 26.68
CA VAL A 535 -1.26 -0.98 25.37
C VAL A 535 -1.55 -1.97 24.25
N ARG A 536 -2.67 -1.77 23.54
CA ARG A 536 -3.10 -2.61 22.41
C ARG A 536 -3.14 -1.82 21.10
N LEU A 537 -1.97 -1.44 20.59
CA LEU A 537 -1.83 -0.75 19.31
C LEU A 537 -1.26 -1.71 18.25
N GLY A 538 -1.74 -1.59 17.01
CA GLY A 538 -1.22 -2.34 15.86
C GLY A 538 0.05 -1.70 15.28
N SER A 539 0.79 -2.45 14.46
CA SER A 539 2.04 -1.97 13.85
C SER A 539 1.83 -0.76 12.93
N GLY A 540 2.79 0.15 12.90
CA GLY A 540 2.78 1.35 12.05
C GLY A 540 2.97 2.64 12.84
N HIS A 541 2.83 3.76 12.13
CA HIS A 541 3.02 5.10 12.67
C HIS A 541 1.73 5.67 13.26
N TRP A 542 1.78 6.03 14.53
CA TRP A 542 0.68 6.65 15.26
C TRP A 542 1.01 8.10 15.58
N LEU A 543 0.01 8.96 15.42
CA LEU A 543 -0.05 10.32 15.90
C LEU A 543 -0.70 10.32 17.28
N VAL A 544 -0.01 10.87 18.29
CA VAL A 544 -0.56 11.03 19.64
C VAL A 544 -0.99 12.48 19.85
N THR A 545 -2.19 12.67 20.36
CA THR A 545 -2.78 13.98 20.64
C THR A 545 -3.08 14.09 22.13
N LEU A 546 -2.73 15.21 22.76
CA LEU A 546 -2.96 15.44 24.18
C LEU A 546 -3.78 16.70 24.39
N GLY A 547 -4.65 16.67 25.38
CA GLY A 547 -5.42 17.85 25.73
C GLY A 547 -5.86 17.90 27.19
N ILE A 548 -5.90 19.12 27.72
CA ILE A 548 -6.41 19.48 29.05
C ILE A 548 -7.48 20.55 28.90
N GLY A 549 -8.68 20.27 29.39
CA GLY A 549 -9.84 21.15 29.29
C GLY A 549 -10.64 21.28 30.56
N GLN A 550 -11.69 22.08 30.50
CA GLN A 550 -12.69 22.21 31.54
C GLN A 550 -13.35 20.87 31.83
N ARG A 551 -13.78 20.68 33.08
CA ARG A 551 -14.49 19.47 33.52
C ARG A 551 -15.66 19.12 32.58
N ASN A 552 -15.78 17.83 32.25
CA ASN A 552 -16.79 17.22 31.36
C ASN A 552 -16.76 17.66 29.90
N MET A 553 -15.68 18.30 29.45
CA MET A 553 -15.56 18.84 28.09
C MET A 553 -15.79 17.81 26.96
N PHE A 554 -15.55 16.53 27.21
CA PHE A 554 -15.66 15.44 26.23
C PHE A 554 -16.90 14.56 26.37
N ALA A 555 -17.88 14.93 27.20
CA ALA A 555 -19.13 14.18 27.35
C ALA A 555 -20.11 14.43 26.17
N ARG A 556 -19.68 14.17 24.92
CA ARG A 556 -20.50 14.27 23.70
C ARG A 556 -20.53 12.94 22.93
N ASP A 557 -21.65 12.64 22.28
CA ASP A 557 -21.94 11.33 21.66
C ASP A 557 -21.10 10.96 20.42
N VAL A 558 -20.30 11.88 19.86
CA VAL A 558 -19.52 11.61 18.63
C VAL A 558 -18.12 12.25 18.69
N VAL A 559 -17.09 11.45 18.92
CA VAL A 559 -15.68 11.87 18.79
C VAL A 559 -15.19 11.50 17.39
N ARG A 560 -15.06 12.47 16.46
CA ARG A 560 -14.44 12.20 15.15
C ARG A 560 -13.30 13.12 14.73
N TYR A 561 -13.23 14.38 15.15
CA TYR A 561 -12.04 15.23 14.95
C TYR A 561 -11.97 16.28 16.05
N PHE A 562 -10.77 16.53 16.59
CA PHE A 562 -10.57 17.49 17.68
C PHE A 562 -10.61 18.92 17.15
N THR A 563 -11.16 19.84 17.94
CA THR A 563 -11.02 21.30 17.76
C THR A 563 -11.20 21.99 19.08
N ILE A 564 -10.57 23.15 19.18
CA ILE A 564 -10.62 24.05 20.32
C ILE A 564 -12.03 24.61 20.52
N ASP A 565 -12.76 24.05 21.46
CA ASP A 565 -13.80 24.71 22.26
C ASP A 565 -13.15 25.65 23.32
N ASP A 566 -13.81 26.74 23.67
CA ASP A 566 -13.33 27.76 24.63
C ASP A 566 -13.15 27.21 26.05
N GLY A 567 -13.72 26.04 26.36
CA GLY A 567 -13.41 25.27 27.57
C GLY A 567 -12.02 24.63 27.57
N TRP A 568 -11.26 24.63 26.48
CA TRP A 568 -9.91 24.05 26.47
C TRP A 568 -8.98 24.96 27.24
N TYR A 569 -8.34 24.41 28.26
CA TYR A 569 -7.29 25.13 28.98
C TYR A 569 -6.01 25.13 28.17
N HIS A 570 -5.66 23.98 27.57
CA HIS A 570 -4.65 23.89 26.53
C HIS A 570 -4.65 22.54 25.81
N TYR A 571 -4.30 22.59 24.53
CA TYR A 571 -4.22 21.42 23.66
C TYR A 571 -2.85 21.38 22.97
N VAL A 572 -2.16 20.25 23.12
CA VAL A 572 -0.89 19.98 22.42
C VAL A 572 -1.11 18.84 21.44
N GLY A 573 -1.28 19.22 20.18
CA GLY A 573 -1.15 18.33 19.03
C GLY A 573 0.33 18.18 18.65
N ALA A 574 1.15 17.59 19.51
CA ALA A 574 2.52 17.25 19.13
C ALA A 574 2.46 16.09 18.12
N ARG A 575 3.10 16.23 16.96
CA ARG A 575 3.29 15.12 16.00
C ARG A 575 4.35 14.16 16.53
N LEU A 576 3.95 13.33 17.48
CA LEU A 576 4.79 12.26 18.01
C LEU A 576 4.55 11.03 17.15
N GLN A 577 5.56 10.60 16.40
CA GLN A 577 5.49 9.39 15.58
C GLN A 577 5.93 8.20 16.42
N ILE A 578 4.97 7.38 16.86
CA ILE A 578 5.27 6.08 17.47
C ILE A 578 5.27 5.05 16.34
N GLN A 579 6.44 4.47 16.02
CA GLN A 579 6.52 3.33 15.11
C GLN A 579 6.33 2.02 15.88
N VAL A 580 5.13 1.44 15.85
CA VAL A 580 4.90 0.12 16.41
C VAL A 580 5.44 -0.92 15.42
N LEU A 581 6.49 -1.67 15.79
CA LEU A 581 7.04 -2.74 14.95
C LEU A 581 6.36 -4.06 15.32
N SER A 582 5.74 -4.71 14.33
CA SER A 582 5.31 -6.11 14.42
C SER A 582 6.01 -6.85 13.29
N ALA A 583 6.74 -7.91 13.62
CA ALA A 583 7.05 -8.97 12.69
C ALA A 583 6.05 -10.11 12.89
N SER A 584 5.71 -10.78 11.80
CA SER A 584 4.67 -11.80 11.65
C SER A 584 4.95 -13.13 12.38
N HIS A 585 5.90 -13.19 13.30
CA HIS A 585 6.23 -14.42 14.03
C HIS A 585 5.73 -14.35 15.45
N LEU A 586 5.07 -15.41 15.88
CA LEU A 586 4.72 -15.64 17.27
C LEU A 586 5.92 -16.31 17.98
N ASP A 587 6.17 -15.99 19.24
CA ASP A 587 7.11 -16.70 20.11
C ASP A 587 6.56 -18.09 20.50
N GLU A 588 7.35 -18.86 21.26
CA GLU A 588 6.97 -20.20 21.73
C GLU A 588 5.65 -20.24 22.53
N ALA A 589 5.15 -19.07 22.97
CA ALA A 589 3.89 -18.90 23.68
C ALA A 589 2.74 -18.37 22.79
N GLY A 590 2.95 -18.22 21.48
CA GLY A 590 1.92 -17.72 20.57
C GLY A 590 1.73 -16.21 20.60
N CYS A 591 2.75 -15.42 21.00
CA CYS A 591 2.71 -13.95 21.07
C CYS A 591 3.67 -13.31 20.05
N PHE A 592 3.28 -12.20 19.40
CA PHE A 592 4.12 -11.55 18.39
C PHE A 592 5.54 -11.21 18.93
N MET A 593 6.57 -11.66 18.22
CA MET A 593 7.98 -11.33 18.50
C MET A 593 8.23 -9.84 18.21
N VAL A 594 8.63 -9.12 19.25
CA VAL A 594 8.74 -7.65 19.26
C VAL A 594 10.20 -7.21 19.07
N HIS A 595 10.44 -6.31 18.11
CA HIS A 595 11.70 -5.58 18.00
C HIS A 595 11.58 -4.15 18.55
N PRO A 596 12.68 -3.57 19.05
CA PRO A 596 12.73 -2.20 19.58
C PRO A 596 12.28 -1.14 18.55
N ALA A 597 11.24 -0.37 18.89
CA ALA A 597 10.75 0.78 18.11
C ALA A 597 11.65 2.03 18.21
N ARG A 598 11.68 2.90 17.20
CA ARG A 598 12.35 4.22 17.30
C ARG A 598 11.31 5.33 17.40
N ILE A 599 11.44 6.18 18.41
CA ILE A 599 10.71 7.45 18.50
C ILE A 599 11.66 8.57 18.09
N ALA A 600 11.24 9.38 17.13
CA ALA A 600 11.87 10.66 16.82
C ALA A 600 10.90 11.77 17.22
N LEU A 601 11.42 12.75 17.98
CA LEU A 601 10.77 14.05 18.07
C LEU A 601 10.87 14.69 16.69
N ILE A 602 9.74 15.03 16.10
CA ILE A 602 9.71 15.81 14.86
C ILE A 602 9.71 17.27 15.30
N ASP A 603 10.78 18.01 14.99
CA ASP A 603 10.78 19.46 15.15
C ASP A 603 9.68 20.06 14.26
N ALA A 604 8.89 20.95 14.85
CA ALA A 604 7.66 21.51 14.30
C ALA A 604 7.86 22.35 13.03
#